data_AF-A0A0P0ZA19-F1
#
_entry.id   AF-A0A0P0ZA19-F1
#
_cell.length_a   1.000
_cell.length_b   1.000
_cell.length_c   1.000
_cell.angle_alpha   90.00
_cell.angle_beta   90.00
_cell.angle_gamma   90.00
#
_symmetry.space_group_name_H-M   'P 1'
#
loop_
_entity.id
_entity.type
_entity.pdbx_description
1 polymer ?
#
loop_
_entity_poly.entity_id
_entity_poly.type
_entity_poly.pdbx_seq_one_letter_code
_entity_poly.pdbx_strand_id
1 'polypeptide(L)'
;MPNTAERMILVWGHRIKRPDATVWNIGPSHAEQTAAVWPSLRHAINYVVGMQADREAAGMHPWIRTPQGHVYSPVVIGLMAAAMFEADGRERSRGTVQAPSSANDEPTCGIHAAKALGIFKQA
;
A
#
# COMPACT_ATOMS: atom_id res chain seq x y z
N MET A 1 29.02 -12.66 2.13
CA MET A 1 28.05 -12.88 1.03
C MET A 1 26.68 -12.43 1.54
N PRO A 2 26.00 -11.46 0.90
CA PRO A 2 24.67 -11.09 1.36
C PRO A 2 23.74 -12.30 1.23
N ASN A 3 22.97 -12.58 2.28
CA ASN A 3 22.12 -13.77 2.39
C ASN A 3 21.07 -13.78 1.26
N THR A 4 21.31 -14.57 0.21
CA THR A 4 20.36 -14.79 -0.88
C THR A 4 19.14 -15.60 -0.43
N ALA A 5 19.19 -16.22 0.76
CA ALA A 5 18.13 -17.08 1.29
C ALA A 5 16.88 -16.33 1.78
N GLU A 6 16.84 -15.00 1.72
CA GLU A 6 15.71 -14.20 2.21
C GLU A 6 15.03 -13.37 1.12
N ARG A 7 15.53 -13.41 -0.12
CA ARG A 7 15.09 -12.50 -1.18
C ARG A 7 13.93 -13.08 -1.98
N MET A 8 12.94 -12.24 -2.24
CA MET A 8 11.82 -12.57 -3.11
C MET A 8 12.20 -12.32 -4.56
N ILE A 9 11.62 -13.10 -5.47
CA ILE A 9 11.83 -12.95 -6.91
C ILE A 9 10.50 -12.57 -7.55
N LEU A 10 10.46 -11.45 -8.26
CA LEU A 10 9.30 -10.99 -9.02
C LEU A 10 9.55 -11.20 -10.50
N VAL A 11 8.60 -11.82 -11.19
CA VAL A 11 8.56 -11.89 -12.66
C VAL A 11 7.21 -11.38 -13.16
N TRP A 12 7.21 -10.88 -14.39
CA TRP A 12 6.01 -10.49 -15.10
C TRP A 12 5.75 -11.50 -16.20
N GLY A 13 4.52 -12.02 -16.28
CA GLY A 13 4.20 -13.10 -17.20
C GLY A 13 2.70 -13.27 -17.42
N HIS A 14 2.31 -14.43 -17.92
CA HIS A 14 0.93 -14.73 -18.27
C HIS A 14 0.03 -14.78 -17.02
N ARG A 15 -1.25 -14.39 -17.15
CA ARG A 15 -2.19 -14.28 -16.02
C ARG A 15 -2.42 -15.59 -15.27
N ILE A 16 -2.60 -16.67 -16.03
CA ILE A 16 -3.03 -17.98 -15.50
C ILE A 16 -1.99 -19.08 -15.69
N LYS A 17 -0.99 -18.87 -16.54
CA LYS A 17 0.03 -19.87 -16.82
C LYS A 17 1.19 -19.62 -15.89
N ARG A 18 1.45 -20.58 -15.00
CA ARG A 18 2.58 -20.52 -14.09
C ARG A 18 3.88 -20.35 -14.90
N PRO A 19 4.78 -19.43 -14.50
CA PRO A 19 6.03 -19.22 -15.21
C PRO A 19 6.95 -20.45 -15.12
N ASP A 20 7.61 -20.74 -16.24
CA ASP A 20 8.57 -21.84 -16.34
C ASP A 20 9.77 -21.64 -15.40
N ALA A 21 10.47 -22.73 -15.06
CA ALA A 21 11.59 -22.68 -14.11
C ALA A 21 12.70 -21.70 -14.54
N THR A 22 12.90 -21.53 -15.85
CA THR A 22 13.93 -20.70 -16.47
C THR A 22 13.74 -19.21 -16.26
N VAL A 23 12.50 -18.72 -16.14
CA VAL A 23 12.23 -17.28 -15.98
C VAL A 23 12.59 -16.75 -14.59
N TRP A 24 12.79 -17.65 -13.63
CA TRP A 24 13.23 -17.32 -12.28
C TRP A 24 14.76 -17.15 -12.20
N ASN A 25 15.46 -17.25 -13.34
CA ASN A 25 16.90 -17.11 -13.37
C ASN A 25 17.31 -15.66 -13.06
N ILE A 26 18.25 -15.53 -12.14
CA ILE A 26 18.85 -14.25 -11.77
C ILE A 26 20.29 -14.34 -12.26
N GLY A 27 20.46 -14.07 -13.54
CA GLY A 27 21.78 -14.07 -14.17
C GLY A 27 22.72 -13.03 -13.54
N PRO A 28 24.04 -13.18 -13.74
CA PRO A 28 25.04 -12.24 -13.24
C PRO A 28 24.95 -10.85 -13.89
N SER A 29 24.27 -10.74 -15.03
CA SER A 29 24.11 -9.48 -15.77
C SER A 29 22.66 -9.03 -15.88
N HIS A 30 22.44 -7.73 -16.01
CA HIS A 30 21.11 -7.15 -16.28
C HIS A 30 20.49 -7.68 -17.58
N ALA A 31 21.31 -8.03 -18.57
CA ALA A 31 20.86 -8.58 -19.85
C ALA A 31 20.30 -10.01 -19.72
N GLU A 32 20.75 -10.77 -18.71
CA GLU A 32 20.30 -12.14 -18.43
C GLU A 32 19.24 -12.21 -17.32
N GLN A 33 18.98 -11.08 -16.63
CA GLN A 33 17.97 -11.01 -15.58
C GLN A 33 16.58 -10.89 -16.19
N THR A 34 15.85 -12.00 -16.16
CA THR A 34 14.41 -12.04 -16.47
C THR A 34 13.54 -11.74 -15.25
N ALA A 35 14.15 -11.61 -14.07
CA ALA A 35 13.48 -11.47 -12.79
C ALA A 35 14.10 -10.38 -11.91
N ALA A 36 13.25 -9.67 -11.16
CA ALA A 36 13.66 -8.65 -10.22
C ALA A 36 13.75 -9.21 -8.79
N VAL A 37 14.83 -8.88 -8.08
CA VAL A 37 15.06 -9.29 -6.70
C VAL A 37 14.52 -8.25 -5.73
N TRP A 38 13.79 -8.70 -4.72
CA TRP A 38 13.22 -7.83 -3.69
C TRP A 38 13.60 -8.29 -2.28
N PRO A 39 13.84 -7.34 -1.35
CA PRO A 39 14.25 -7.66 0.01
C PRO A 39 13.14 -8.28 0.85
N SER A 40 11.86 -8.03 0.51
CA SER A 40 10.73 -8.67 1.18
C SER A 40 9.49 -8.72 0.30
N LEU A 41 8.51 -9.53 0.71
CA LEU A 41 7.22 -9.66 0.02
C LEU A 41 6.48 -8.32 -0.05
N ARG A 42 6.52 -7.53 1.03
CA ARG A 42 5.91 -6.19 1.08
C ARG A 42 6.53 -5.25 0.04
N HIS A 43 7.85 -5.25 -0.11
CA HIS A 43 8.51 -4.42 -1.14
C HIS A 43 8.12 -4.85 -2.56
N ALA A 44 8.09 -6.16 -2.82
CA ALA A 44 7.66 -6.68 -4.11
C ALA A 44 6.20 -6.29 -4.44
N ILE A 45 5.29 -6.42 -3.47
CA ILE A 45 3.87 -6.06 -3.65
C ILE A 45 3.70 -4.56 -3.89
N ASN A 46 4.40 -3.71 -3.12
CA ASN A 46 4.34 -2.25 -3.32
C ASN A 46 4.79 -1.87 -4.74
N TYR A 47 5.87 -2.48 -5.23
CA TYR A 47 6.33 -2.26 -6.60
C TYR A 47 5.32 -2.76 -7.64
N VAL A 48 4.74 -3.94 -7.43
CA VAL A 48 3.71 -4.50 -8.31
C VAL A 48 2.55 -3.52 -8.46
N VAL A 49 2.04 -2.98 -7.36
CA VAL A 49 0.91 -2.04 -7.36
C VAL A 49 1.28 -0.75 -8.09
N GLY A 50 2.47 -0.21 -7.83
CA GLY A 50 2.98 0.98 -8.52
C GLY A 50 3.11 0.80 -10.03
N MET A 51 3.44 -0.41 -10.50
CA MET A 51 3.62 -0.72 -11.92
C MET A 51 2.38 -1.38 -12.56
N GLN A 52 1.31 -1.61 -11.82
CA GLN A 52 0.24 -2.50 -12.25
C GLN A 52 -0.46 -1.99 -13.51
N ALA A 53 -0.73 -0.69 -13.59
CA ALA A 53 -1.40 -0.09 -14.75
C ALA A 53 -0.59 -0.28 -16.04
N ASP A 54 0.71 0.03 -15.99
CA ASP A 54 1.60 -0.09 -17.15
C ASP A 54 1.77 -1.54 -17.61
N ARG A 55 1.86 -2.47 -16.65
CA ARG A 55 2.06 -3.89 -16.94
C ARG A 55 0.77 -4.54 -17.44
N GLU A 56 -0.37 -4.17 -16.90
CA GLU A 56 -1.69 -4.63 -17.34
C GLU A 56 -1.97 -4.18 -18.78
N ALA A 57 -1.61 -2.94 -19.15
CA ALA A 57 -1.70 -2.45 -20.53
C ALA A 57 -0.87 -3.29 -21.52
N ALA A 58 0.21 -3.91 -21.03
CA ALA A 58 1.05 -4.82 -21.80
C ALA A 58 0.65 -6.30 -21.66
N GLY A 59 -0.48 -6.63 -21.01
CA GLY A 59 -0.93 -8.01 -20.79
C GLY A 59 -0.02 -8.82 -19.86
N MET A 60 0.76 -8.15 -19.03
CA MET A 60 1.73 -8.74 -18.12
C MET A 60 1.23 -8.72 -16.68
N HIS A 61 1.34 -9.87 -16.00
CA HIS A 61 0.83 -10.05 -14.65
C HIS A 61 1.93 -10.52 -13.68
N PRO A 62 1.84 -10.12 -12.40
CA PRO A 62 2.90 -10.35 -11.43
C PRO A 62 2.89 -11.79 -10.92
N TRP A 63 4.08 -12.39 -10.80
CA TRP A 63 4.30 -13.65 -10.11
C TRP A 63 5.46 -13.49 -9.14
N ILE A 64 5.29 -13.93 -7.90
CA ILE A 64 6.31 -13.80 -6.86
C ILE A 64 6.71 -15.19 -6.38
N ARG A 65 8.01 -15.48 -6.42
CA ARG A 65 8.60 -16.67 -5.80
C ARG A 65 9.30 -16.29 -4.49
N THR A 66 8.99 -17.04 -3.43
CA THR A 66 9.66 -16.89 -2.13
C THR A 66 10.97 -17.70 -2.09
N PRO A 67 11.87 -17.39 -1.15
CA PRO A 67 13.09 -18.19 -0.97
C PRO A 67 12.82 -19.67 -0.68
N GLN A 68 11.71 -19.97 -0.01
CA GLN A 68 11.27 -21.33 0.31
C GLN A 68 10.68 -22.06 -0.92
N GLY A 69 10.57 -21.39 -2.07
CA GLY A 69 10.07 -21.98 -3.31
C GLY A 69 8.56 -21.86 -3.51
N HIS A 70 7.83 -21.18 -2.62
CA HIS A 70 6.41 -20.89 -2.85
C HIS A 70 6.28 -19.90 -4.00
N VAL A 71 5.27 -20.09 -4.84
CA VAL A 71 4.98 -19.20 -5.97
C VAL A 71 3.56 -18.66 -5.82
N TYR A 72 3.44 -17.35 -5.70
CA TYR A 72 2.17 -16.65 -5.63
C TYR A 72 1.73 -16.23 -7.03
N SER A 73 0.47 -16.53 -7.34
CA SER A 73 -0.17 -16.15 -8.60
C SER A 73 -0.62 -14.68 -8.59
N PRO A 74 -0.93 -14.09 -9.76
CA PRO A 74 -1.44 -12.73 -9.84
C PRO A 74 -2.66 -12.47 -8.96
N VAL A 75 -3.55 -13.47 -8.85
CA VAL A 75 -4.77 -13.37 -8.02
C VAL A 75 -4.41 -13.27 -6.53
N VAL A 76 -3.53 -14.16 -6.06
CA VAL A 76 -3.10 -14.16 -4.64
C VAL A 76 -2.35 -12.87 -4.30
N ILE A 77 -1.51 -12.38 -5.22
CA ILE A 77 -0.80 -11.11 -5.07
C ILE A 77 -1.78 -9.94 -4.99
N GLY A 78 -2.82 -9.91 -5.83
CA GLY A 78 -3.87 -8.90 -5.76
C GLY A 78 -4.62 -8.90 -4.42
N LEU A 79 -4.96 -10.09 -3.89
CA LEU A 79 -5.60 -10.22 -2.58
C LEU A 79 -4.69 -9.73 -1.44
N MET A 80 -3.41 -10.11 -1.47
CA MET A 80 -2.44 -9.64 -0.48
C MET A 80 -2.25 -8.11 -0.55
N ALA A 81 -2.20 -7.55 -1.76
CA ALA A 81 -2.13 -6.10 -1.95
C ALA A 81 -3.34 -5.40 -1.32
N ALA A 82 -4.56 -5.85 -1.64
CA ALA A 82 -5.78 -5.29 -1.08
C ALA A 82 -5.77 -5.33 0.47
N ALA A 83 -5.44 -6.48 1.05
CA ALA A 83 -5.37 -6.64 2.51
C ALA A 83 -4.33 -5.71 3.15
N MET A 84 -3.18 -5.50 2.49
CA MET A 84 -2.13 -4.60 2.98
C MET A 84 -2.60 -3.14 3.00
N PHE A 85 -3.25 -2.65 1.93
CA PHE A 85 -3.71 -1.26 1.89
C PHE A 85 -4.90 -1.00 2.83
N GLU A 86 -5.78 -1.98 3.01
CA GLU A 86 -6.85 -1.87 4.02
C GLU A 86 -6.29 -1.82 5.45
N ALA A 87 -5.22 -2.56 5.73
CA ALA A 87 -4.54 -2.51 7.02
C ALA A 87 -3.85 -1.15 7.24
N ASP A 88 -3.10 -0.66 6.25
CA ASP A 88 -2.43 0.64 6.32
C ASP A 88 -3.44 1.80 6.47
N GLY A 89 -4.60 1.71 5.80
CA GLY A 89 -5.69 2.68 5.95
C GLY A 89 -6.30 2.68 7.36
N ARG A 90 -6.56 1.50 7.93
CA ARG A 90 -7.07 1.36 9.31
C ARG A 90 -6.09 1.92 10.34
N GLU A 91 -4.79 1.70 10.15
CA GLU A 91 -3.76 2.22 11.06
C GLU A 91 -3.71 3.75 11.03
N ARG A 92 -3.78 4.36 9.84
CA ARG A 92 -3.87 5.83 9.70
C ARG A 92 -5.11 6.40 10.36
N SER A 93 -6.24 5.70 10.31
CA SER A 93 -7.48 6.12 10.98
C SER A 93 -7.44 5.95 12.50
N ARG A 94 -6.58 5.07 13.04
CA ARG A 94 -6.39 4.91 14.49
C ARG A 94 -5.45 5.95 15.08
N GLY A 95 -4.44 6.40 14.34
CA GLY A 95 -3.51 7.44 14.77
C GLY A 95 -4.14 8.82 15.00
N THR A 96 -5.36 9.05 14.51
CA THR A 96 -6.10 10.32 14.67
C THR A 96 -7.03 10.39 15.89
N VAL A 97 -7.11 9.34 16.73
CA VAL A 97 -8.07 9.26 17.86
C VAL A 97 -7.40 9.31 19.24
N GLN A 98 -6.20 9.90 19.37
CA GLN A 98 -5.57 10.05 20.70
C GLN A 98 -5.00 11.44 20.97
N ALA A 99 -5.89 12.32 21.43
CA ALA A 99 -5.61 13.26 22.51
C ALA A 99 -6.87 13.47 23.36
N PRO A 100 -6.94 12.89 24.57
CA PRO A 100 -7.76 13.42 25.64
C PRO A 100 -6.92 13.78 26.87
N SER A 101 -6.76 15.08 27.14
CA SER A 101 -6.44 15.69 28.45
C SER A 101 -6.17 17.18 28.23
N SER A 102 -6.65 18.13 29.03
CA SER A 102 -7.44 18.05 30.26
C SER A 102 -8.14 19.40 30.43
N ALA A 103 -9.33 19.36 31.00
CA ALA A 103 -10.05 20.50 31.53
C ALA A 103 -9.17 21.32 32.50
N ASN A 104 -9.36 22.64 32.49
CA ASN A 104 -9.33 23.49 33.68
C ASN A 104 -10.31 24.65 33.48
N ASP A 105 -11.39 24.58 34.26
CA ASP A 105 -12.15 25.66 34.89
C ASP A 105 -12.78 26.80 34.04
N GLU A 106 -14.09 26.71 33.85
CA GLU A 106 -15.01 27.85 33.97
C GLU A 106 -15.16 28.22 35.47
N PRO A 107 -15.55 29.45 35.89
CA PRO A 107 -16.84 30.02 35.47
C PRO A 107 -17.00 31.57 35.48
N THR A 108 -18.05 32.03 34.80
CA THR A 108 -18.83 33.27 35.05
C THR A 108 -18.22 34.64 34.72
N CYS A 109 -18.82 35.35 33.76
CA CYS A 109 -19.26 36.73 33.97
C CYS A 109 -20.47 37.04 33.07
N GLY A 110 -21.63 37.16 33.70
CA GLY A 110 -22.84 37.66 33.05
C GLY A 110 -22.84 39.18 32.92
N ILE A 111 -23.80 39.62 32.11
CA ILE A 111 -24.40 40.97 32.07
C ILE A 111 -23.50 42.07 31.48
N HIS A 112 -23.77 42.45 30.23
CA HIS A 112 -24.14 43.83 29.93
C HIS A 112 -25.12 43.86 28.74
N ALA A 113 -26.35 44.25 29.04
CA ALA A 113 -27.37 44.59 28.08
C ALA A 113 -26.99 45.89 27.34
N ALA A 114 -27.15 45.91 26.02
CA ALA A 114 -27.32 47.14 25.26
C ALA A 114 -28.31 46.90 24.11
N LYS A 115 -29.51 47.44 24.35
CA LYS A 115 -30.69 47.55 23.52
C LYS A 115 -30.51 48.71 22.53
N ALA A 116 -30.69 48.50 21.23
CA ALA A 116 -31.24 49.51 20.31
C ALA A 116 -31.54 48.94 18.90
N LEU A 117 -32.80 49.14 18.49
CA LEU A 117 -33.37 49.38 17.14
C LEU A 117 -32.46 49.07 15.93
N GLY A 118 -32.85 48.32 14.89
CA GLY A 118 -34.15 48.16 14.25
C GLY A 118 -33.97 48.33 12.74
N ILE A 119 -34.86 47.70 11.96
CA ILE A 119 -35.35 48.14 10.63
C ILE A 119 -34.75 47.52 9.32
N PHE A 120 -35.69 47.03 8.48
CA PHE A 120 -35.74 46.69 7.02
C PHE A 120 -34.97 45.44 6.52
N LYS A 121 -35.59 44.27 6.21
CA LYS A 121 -36.67 43.83 5.27
C LYS A 121 -36.14 43.43 3.87
N GLN A 122 -36.51 42.19 3.49
CA GLN A 122 -36.39 41.52 2.19
C GLN A 122 -36.96 42.31 1.02
N ALA A 123 -36.37 42.11 -0.16
CA ALA A 123 -37.07 41.88 -1.43
C ALA A 123 -36.16 41.03 -2.34
#